data_AF-A0A091APF8-F1
#
_entry.id   AF-A0A091APF8-F1
#
_cell.length_a   1.000
_cell.length_b   1.000
_cell.length_c   1.000
_cell.angle_alpha   90.00
_cell.angle_beta   90.00
_cell.angle_gamma   90.00
#
_symmetry.space_group_name_H-M   'P 1'
#
loop_
_entity.id
_entity.type
_entity.pdbx_description
1 polymer ?
#
loop_
_entity_poly.entity_id
_entity_poly.type
_entity_poly.pdbx_seq_one_letter_code
_entity_poly.pdbx_strand_id
1 'polypeptide(L)'
;MIELERRLAERYPKWFEGPQGRLARPLVRGLGKWSGLDEAERFLADNAHLRGHAFVEAALDHLGVRYTVDQVERERIPQTGRVLIVANHPSGALDALALLHLVTGIRRDVRILANDFLGAVEPLRELLLPLRILGGKPDADSLTAVDAALAREECVIVFPAGEVSRLGLQGVRDGRWRKGFLHFAKASGAPVLPVRIGARNSALFYGASALFKPAGTALLPRELFARRGSRIALRIGRPLTLEADQPPANALASVRQALYAIGSRREAAAKGPEPLVHAVDRRLLVDALAKLPLLGSTPDGKRIHAGRLDTDSPLLREIGRLRELTFRAAGEGTGRKLDLDAYDSWYDHLVLWDPEALEIAGAYRIADGERVLAERGREGFYTASLFRYPCELLPRLAQGMELGRSFVAPAYQGTRSLDYLWLGIGAYLRAHPGVRYLFGPVTISAELPIAAREQLVAYYDRYFGGHRGEVVANRPFRFLAAPPAWGELGAEEAFRVLKANLGALGTRVPTLYKQYTELCEPGGARFLAFGVDPAFNNAVDGLVEVDLSRVRPRKRERYLGPVPAALAAGEAA
;
A
#
# COMPACT_ATOMS: atom_id res chain seq x y z
N MET A 1 -42.85 -9.21 11.23
CA MET A 1 -44.09 -8.54 10.72
C MET A 1 -44.57 -7.28 11.48
N ILE A 2 -44.82 -7.29 12.81
CA ILE A 2 -45.38 -6.11 13.55
C ILE A 2 -44.42 -4.90 13.63
N GLU A 3 -43.13 -5.16 13.76
CA GLU A 3 -42.09 -4.14 13.95
C GLU A 3 -41.85 -3.29 12.68
N LEU A 4 -41.99 -3.88 11.49
CA LEU A 4 -41.76 -3.22 10.20
C LEU A 4 -42.99 -2.44 9.71
N GLU A 5 -44.21 -2.96 9.96
CA GLU A 5 -45.46 -2.20 9.75
C GLU A 5 -45.43 -0.90 10.57
N ARG A 6 -44.96 -0.97 11.82
CA ARG A 6 -44.78 0.20 12.68
C ARG A 6 -43.76 1.18 12.09
N ARG A 7 -42.62 0.70 11.59
CA ARG A 7 -41.54 1.54 11.02
C ARG A 7 -41.88 2.17 9.66
N LEU A 8 -42.64 1.49 8.81
CA LEU A 8 -43.16 2.05 7.55
C LEU A 8 -44.23 3.11 7.83
N ALA A 9 -45.06 2.90 8.86
CA ALA A 9 -46.05 3.88 9.31
C ALA A 9 -45.39 5.12 9.94
N GLU A 10 -44.29 4.96 10.68
CA GLU A 10 -43.51 6.08 11.24
C GLU A 10 -42.86 6.96 10.15
N ARG A 11 -42.42 6.37 9.03
CA ARG A 11 -41.74 7.10 7.94
C ARG A 11 -42.71 7.75 6.94
N TYR A 12 -43.90 7.20 6.78
CA TYR A 12 -44.95 7.71 5.87
C TYR A 12 -46.31 7.82 6.58
N PRO A 13 -46.43 8.64 7.63
CA PRO A 13 -47.64 8.70 8.48
C PRO A 13 -48.90 9.07 7.67
N LYS A 14 -48.74 9.92 6.66
CA LYS A 14 -49.83 10.38 5.75
C LYS A 14 -50.53 9.27 4.96
N TRP A 15 -49.96 8.06 4.87
CA TRP A 15 -50.57 6.91 4.18
C TRP A 15 -51.32 5.96 5.11
N PHE A 16 -51.01 6.01 6.41
CA PHE A 16 -51.61 5.12 7.42
C PHE A 16 -52.69 5.81 8.26
N GLU A 17 -52.96 7.08 7.99
CA GLU A 17 -54.03 7.88 8.61
C GLU A 17 -55.17 8.16 7.61
N GLY A 18 -56.41 8.19 8.11
CA GLY A 18 -57.62 8.45 7.30
C GLY A 18 -58.17 7.24 6.52
N PRO A 19 -59.18 7.44 5.65
CA PRO A 19 -59.86 6.36 4.92
C PRO A 19 -58.94 5.55 3.99
N GLN A 20 -57.78 6.10 3.60
CA GLN A 20 -56.75 5.45 2.79
C GLN A 20 -55.98 4.37 3.58
N GLY A 21 -55.84 4.51 4.90
CA GLY A 21 -55.17 3.53 5.77
C GLY A 21 -55.92 2.21 5.94
N ARG A 22 -57.26 2.20 5.74
CA ARG A 22 -58.10 0.98 5.81
C ARG A 22 -57.89 0.06 4.61
N LEU A 23 -57.49 0.61 3.46
CA LEU A 23 -57.13 -0.14 2.25
C LEU A 23 -55.62 -0.45 2.19
N ALA A 24 -54.77 0.47 2.66
CA ALA A 24 -53.32 0.33 2.63
C ALA A 24 -52.80 -0.80 3.55
N ARG A 25 -53.37 -0.97 4.76
CA ARG A 25 -52.92 -2.02 5.71
C ARG A 25 -53.08 -3.45 5.17
N PRO A 26 -54.24 -3.91 4.67
CA PRO A 26 -54.37 -5.25 4.10
C PRO A 26 -53.56 -5.42 2.79
N LEU A 27 -53.38 -4.36 1.99
CA LEU A 27 -52.50 -4.38 0.82
C LEU A 27 -51.02 -4.56 1.21
N VAL A 28 -50.54 -3.85 2.23
CA VAL A 28 -49.17 -3.99 2.76
C VAL A 28 -48.95 -5.37 3.39
N ARG A 29 -49.96 -5.94 4.08
CA ARG A 29 -49.91 -7.31 4.62
C ARG A 29 -49.92 -8.38 3.52
N GLY A 30 -50.72 -8.18 2.48
CA GLY A 30 -50.73 -9.04 1.28
C GLY A 30 -49.43 -8.95 0.48
N LEU A 31 -48.88 -7.74 0.34
CA LEU A 31 -47.59 -7.48 -0.28
C LEU A 31 -46.42 -8.04 0.54
N GLY A 32 -46.50 -8.05 1.87
CA GLY A 32 -45.51 -8.65 2.77
C GLY A 32 -45.25 -10.13 2.45
N LYS A 33 -46.32 -10.93 2.36
CA LYS A 33 -46.24 -12.35 1.93
C LYS A 33 -45.78 -12.52 0.47
N TRP A 34 -46.01 -11.53 -0.39
CA TRP A 34 -45.60 -11.52 -1.80
C TRP A 34 -44.20 -10.94 -2.07
N SER A 35 -43.56 -10.37 -1.04
CA SER A 35 -42.32 -9.60 -1.16
C SER A 35 -41.04 -10.37 -0.80
N GLY A 36 -41.13 -11.59 -0.27
CA GLY A 36 -39.95 -12.35 0.19
C GLY A 36 -39.37 -11.89 1.54
N LEU A 37 -40.04 -10.97 2.25
CA LEU A 37 -39.59 -10.48 3.56
C LEU A 37 -39.50 -11.59 4.62
N ASP A 38 -40.44 -12.54 4.62
CA ASP A 38 -40.43 -13.66 5.57
C ASP A 38 -39.21 -14.58 5.37
N GLU A 39 -38.69 -14.67 4.14
CA GLU A 39 -37.45 -15.41 3.84
C GLU A 39 -36.22 -14.64 4.34
N ALA A 40 -36.19 -13.31 4.17
CA ALA A 40 -35.14 -12.47 4.71
C ALA A 40 -35.12 -12.45 6.26
N GLU A 41 -36.29 -12.36 6.92
CA GLU A 41 -36.39 -12.44 8.38
C GLU A 41 -35.91 -13.81 8.90
N ARG A 42 -36.27 -14.91 8.23
CA ARG A 42 -35.77 -16.26 8.57
C ARG A 42 -34.27 -16.38 8.38
N PHE A 43 -33.73 -15.96 7.24
CA PHE A 43 -32.30 -15.96 6.99
C PHE A 43 -31.53 -15.17 8.06
N LEU A 44 -32.03 -13.98 8.44
CA LEU A 44 -31.44 -13.17 9.50
C LEU A 44 -31.46 -13.87 10.86
N ALA A 45 -32.55 -14.57 11.18
CA ALA A 45 -32.65 -15.34 12.42
C ALA A 45 -31.69 -16.54 12.44
N ASP A 46 -31.66 -17.32 11.36
CA ASP A 46 -30.81 -18.53 11.23
C ASP A 46 -29.31 -18.17 11.25
N ASN A 47 -28.95 -17.00 10.73
CA ASN A 47 -27.58 -16.52 10.62
C ASN A 47 -27.24 -15.42 11.64
N ALA A 48 -28.04 -15.26 12.70
CA ALA A 48 -27.85 -14.25 13.73
C ALA A 48 -26.54 -14.40 14.54
N HIS A 49 -25.84 -15.53 14.40
CA HIS A 49 -24.53 -15.78 15.02
C HIS A 49 -23.35 -15.32 14.14
N LEU A 50 -23.58 -15.10 12.85
CA LEU A 50 -22.55 -14.64 11.91
C LEU A 50 -22.37 -13.12 11.99
N ARG A 51 -21.15 -12.64 11.75
CA ARG A 51 -20.80 -11.22 11.72
C ARG A 51 -19.95 -10.91 10.50
N GLY A 52 -20.04 -9.67 10.02
CA GLY A 52 -19.15 -9.14 8.99
C GLY A 52 -19.07 -9.98 7.73
N HIS A 53 -17.84 -10.37 7.37
CA HIS A 53 -17.58 -11.15 6.16
C HIS A 53 -18.35 -12.47 6.10
N ALA A 54 -18.39 -13.22 7.20
CA ALA A 54 -19.06 -14.53 7.24
C ALA A 54 -20.58 -14.38 6.99
N PHE A 55 -21.18 -13.31 7.51
CA PHE A 55 -22.58 -13.01 7.23
C PHE A 55 -22.79 -12.60 5.77
N VAL A 56 -21.88 -11.80 5.20
CA VAL A 56 -21.95 -11.39 3.78
C VAL A 56 -21.80 -12.60 2.85
N GLU A 57 -20.89 -13.53 3.15
CA GLU A 57 -20.69 -14.77 2.41
C GLU A 57 -21.96 -15.65 2.45
N ALA A 58 -22.49 -15.90 3.66
CA ALA A 58 -23.73 -16.65 3.84
C ALA A 58 -24.92 -16.00 3.09
N ALA A 59 -24.99 -14.66 3.08
CA ALA A 59 -26.03 -13.93 2.36
C ALA A 59 -25.89 -14.12 0.85
N LEU A 60 -24.67 -14.03 0.29
CA LEU A 60 -24.45 -14.27 -1.14
C LEU A 60 -24.78 -15.72 -1.55
N ASP A 61 -24.43 -16.70 -0.72
CA ASP A 61 -24.73 -18.10 -0.97
C ASP A 61 -26.23 -18.39 -0.90
N HIS A 62 -26.93 -17.87 0.12
CA HIS A 62 -28.39 -18.00 0.23
C HIS A 62 -29.13 -17.35 -0.94
N LEU A 63 -28.60 -16.24 -1.46
CA LEU A 63 -29.13 -15.54 -2.62
C LEU A 63 -28.66 -16.16 -3.94
N GLY A 64 -27.74 -17.12 -3.93
CA GLY A 64 -27.17 -17.74 -5.13
C GLY A 64 -26.51 -16.72 -6.06
N VAL A 65 -25.95 -15.65 -5.52
CA VAL A 65 -25.32 -14.57 -6.30
C VAL A 65 -23.84 -14.86 -6.47
N ARG A 66 -23.37 -14.72 -7.69
CA ARG A 66 -21.96 -14.88 -8.05
C ARG A 66 -21.45 -13.60 -8.69
N TYR A 67 -20.16 -13.33 -8.57
CA TYR A 67 -19.55 -12.20 -9.25
C TYR A 67 -18.21 -12.60 -9.89
N THR A 68 -17.81 -11.84 -10.90
CA THR A 68 -16.52 -11.98 -11.59
C THR A 68 -15.74 -10.69 -11.46
N VAL A 69 -14.45 -10.81 -11.19
CA VAL A 69 -13.48 -9.71 -11.17
C VAL A 69 -12.25 -10.14 -11.95
N ASP A 70 -11.65 -9.23 -12.71
CA ASP A 70 -10.36 -9.47 -13.34
C ASP A 70 -9.25 -9.50 -12.28
N GLN A 71 -8.30 -10.44 -12.38
CA GLN A 71 -7.28 -10.62 -11.35
C GLN A 71 -6.33 -9.42 -11.24
N VAL A 72 -5.99 -8.77 -12.37
CA VAL A 72 -5.14 -7.57 -12.37
C VAL A 72 -5.91 -6.39 -11.77
N GLU A 73 -7.22 -6.30 -12.02
CA GLU A 73 -8.08 -5.31 -11.37
C GLU A 73 -8.25 -5.57 -9.87
N ARG A 74 -8.32 -6.83 -9.44
CA ARG A 74 -8.38 -7.21 -8.02
C ARG A 74 -7.14 -6.71 -7.25
N GLU A 75 -5.95 -6.82 -7.83
CA GLU A 75 -4.70 -6.31 -7.22
C GLU A 75 -4.70 -4.78 -7.05
N ARG A 76 -5.60 -4.04 -7.72
CA ARG A 76 -5.70 -2.58 -7.55
C ARG A 76 -6.32 -2.16 -6.22
N ILE A 77 -6.98 -3.08 -5.51
CA ILE A 77 -7.51 -2.86 -4.17
C ILE A 77 -6.33 -2.99 -3.18
N PRO A 78 -5.93 -1.90 -2.49
CA PRO A 78 -4.84 -1.96 -1.51
C PRO A 78 -5.23 -2.85 -0.33
N GLN A 79 -4.33 -3.75 0.11
CA GLN A 79 -4.53 -4.59 1.29
C GLN A 79 -4.48 -3.82 2.61
N THR A 80 -3.77 -2.69 2.63
CA THR A 80 -3.58 -1.83 3.80
C THR A 80 -3.61 -0.37 3.38
N GLY A 81 -3.70 0.53 4.35
CA GLY A 81 -3.75 1.98 4.12
C GLY A 81 -5.16 2.47 3.76
N ARG A 82 -5.44 3.74 4.05
CA ARG A 82 -6.73 4.36 3.76
C ARG A 82 -7.04 4.33 2.26
N VAL A 83 -8.28 4.02 1.92
CA VAL A 83 -8.78 4.08 0.54
C VAL A 83 -10.27 4.36 0.53
N LEU A 84 -10.70 5.25 -0.35
CA LEU A 84 -12.11 5.57 -0.56
C LEU A 84 -12.62 4.92 -1.84
N ILE A 85 -13.34 3.81 -1.73
CA ILE A 85 -13.96 3.13 -2.86
C ILE A 85 -15.23 3.86 -3.26
N VAL A 86 -15.32 4.29 -4.52
CA VAL A 86 -16.51 4.96 -5.07
C VAL A 86 -17.09 4.07 -6.16
N ALA A 87 -18.30 3.57 -5.92
CA ALA A 87 -18.95 2.61 -6.82
C ALA A 87 -20.30 3.10 -7.35
N ASN A 88 -20.65 2.72 -8.58
CA ASN A 88 -22.04 2.84 -9.05
C ASN A 88 -22.92 1.74 -8.44
N HIS A 89 -24.24 1.91 -8.47
CA HIS A 89 -25.15 1.03 -7.72
C HIS A 89 -26.37 0.57 -8.55
N PRO A 90 -26.20 -0.24 -9.61
CA PRO A 90 -27.30 -0.58 -10.52
C PRO A 90 -28.38 -1.51 -9.97
N SER A 91 -28.04 -2.40 -9.04
CA SER A 91 -28.91 -3.47 -8.50
C SER A 91 -29.28 -3.27 -7.03
N GLY A 92 -28.74 -2.26 -6.35
CA GLY A 92 -28.99 -2.05 -4.93
C GLY A 92 -28.23 -3.06 -4.06
N ALA A 93 -28.90 -3.66 -3.07
CA ALA A 93 -28.25 -4.45 -2.02
C ALA A 93 -27.30 -5.57 -2.51
N LEU A 94 -27.59 -6.22 -3.63
CA LEU A 94 -26.71 -7.26 -4.20
C LEU A 94 -25.33 -6.74 -4.60
N ASP A 95 -25.27 -5.52 -5.14
CA ASP A 95 -24.02 -4.87 -5.51
C ASP A 95 -23.16 -4.60 -4.27
N ALA A 96 -23.80 -4.14 -3.19
CA ALA A 96 -23.14 -3.86 -1.93
C ALA A 96 -22.61 -5.15 -1.29
N LEU A 97 -23.39 -6.23 -1.27
CA LEU A 97 -22.93 -7.54 -0.77
C LEU A 97 -21.78 -8.10 -1.61
N ALA A 98 -21.85 -8.04 -2.95
CA ALA A 98 -20.79 -8.52 -3.83
C ALA A 98 -19.49 -7.72 -3.65
N LEU A 99 -19.60 -6.39 -3.57
CA LEU A 99 -18.44 -5.52 -3.35
C LEU A 99 -17.86 -5.72 -1.95
N LEU A 100 -18.71 -5.79 -0.91
CA LEU A 100 -18.27 -6.09 0.45
C LEU A 100 -17.54 -7.44 0.49
N HIS A 101 -18.10 -8.49 -0.09
CA HIS A 101 -17.46 -9.81 -0.12
C HIS A 101 -16.09 -9.77 -0.80
N LEU A 102 -15.98 -9.09 -1.95
CA LEU A 102 -14.72 -8.91 -2.66
C LEU A 102 -13.67 -8.19 -1.79
N VAL A 103 -14.02 -7.03 -1.23
CA VAL A 103 -13.07 -6.18 -0.49
C VAL A 103 -12.73 -6.81 0.86
N THR A 104 -13.73 -7.36 1.57
CA THR A 104 -13.52 -8.05 2.85
C THR A 104 -12.65 -9.30 2.69
N GLY A 105 -12.67 -9.96 1.53
CA GLY A 105 -11.76 -11.06 1.20
C GLY A 105 -10.31 -10.62 0.90
N ILE A 106 -10.02 -9.33 0.86
CA ILE A 106 -8.68 -8.76 0.66
C ILE A 106 -8.17 -8.11 1.94
N ARG A 107 -9.04 -7.39 2.66
CA ARG A 107 -8.74 -6.70 3.93
C ARG A 107 -9.98 -6.69 4.82
N ARG A 108 -9.82 -6.72 6.15
CA ARG A 108 -10.97 -6.89 7.09
C ARG A 108 -11.50 -5.58 7.67
N ASP A 109 -10.76 -4.49 7.53
CA ASP A 109 -11.04 -3.14 8.02
C ASP A 109 -11.90 -2.33 7.01
N VAL A 110 -13.00 -2.94 6.55
CA VAL A 110 -13.89 -2.35 5.55
C VAL A 110 -15.10 -1.72 6.22
N ARG A 111 -15.44 -0.51 5.77
CA ARG A 111 -16.64 0.23 6.16
C ARG A 111 -17.41 0.63 4.92
N ILE A 112 -18.74 0.60 4.99
CA ILE A 112 -19.63 1.05 3.92
C ILE A 112 -20.60 2.09 4.45
N LEU A 113 -20.75 3.20 3.73
CA LEU A 113 -21.75 4.20 4.09
C LEU A 113 -23.14 3.65 3.83
N ALA A 114 -23.96 3.64 4.88
CA ALA A 114 -25.30 3.08 4.85
C ALA A 114 -26.30 3.97 5.56
N ASN A 115 -27.57 3.83 5.18
CA ASN A 115 -28.67 4.52 5.83
C ASN A 115 -29.09 3.78 7.13
N ASP A 116 -29.89 4.44 7.97
CA ASP A 116 -30.34 3.90 9.26
C ASP A 116 -31.11 2.58 9.15
N PHE A 117 -31.69 2.27 7.98
CA PHE A 117 -32.42 1.02 7.76
C PHE A 117 -31.50 -0.21 7.79
N LEU A 118 -30.33 -0.13 7.17
CA LEU A 118 -29.33 -1.19 7.23
C LEU A 118 -28.68 -1.29 8.61
N GLY A 119 -28.66 -0.20 9.38
CA GLY A 119 -28.19 -0.18 10.76
C GLY A 119 -28.99 -1.09 11.70
N ALA A 120 -30.20 -1.52 11.31
CA ALA A 120 -31.00 -2.48 12.07
C ALA A 120 -30.57 -3.95 11.85
N VAL A 121 -29.71 -4.21 10.87
CA VAL A 121 -29.17 -5.56 10.61
C VAL A 121 -27.91 -5.74 11.46
N GLU A 122 -28.10 -6.22 12.69
CA GLU A 122 -27.03 -6.37 13.68
C GLU A 122 -25.79 -7.12 13.13
N PRO A 123 -25.92 -8.19 12.32
CA PRO A 123 -24.77 -8.87 11.72
C PRO A 123 -23.85 -8.00 10.85
N LEU A 124 -24.39 -6.94 10.24
CA LEU A 124 -23.65 -6.03 9.36
C LEU A 124 -23.10 -4.81 10.10
N ARG A 125 -23.51 -4.58 11.34
CA ARG A 125 -23.26 -3.32 12.06
C ARG A 125 -21.80 -2.90 12.09
N GLU A 126 -20.88 -3.85 12.23
CA GLU A 126 -19.43 -3.58 12.22
C GLU A 126 -18.92 -3.07 10.87
N LEU A 127 -19.59 -3.39 9.77
CA LEU A 127 -19.23 -2.91 8.44
C LEU A 127 -19.89 -1.57 8.09
N LEU A 128 -20.84 -1.06 8.88
CA LEU A 128 -21.64 0.11 8.53
C LEU A 128 -21.11 1.39 9.15
N LEU A 129 -20.97 2.43 8.32
CA LEU A 129 -20.87 3.82 8.78
C LEU A 129 -22.23 4.49 8.56
N PRO A 130 -22.84 5.06 9.62
CA PRO A 130 -24.13 5.71 9.50
C PRO A 130 -24.01 6.94 8.60
N LEU A 131 -24.93 7.07 7.64
CA LEU A 131 -25.07 8.25 6.79
C LEU A 131 -26.47 8.82 6.98
N ARG A 132 -26.60 9.76 7.92
CA ARG A 132 -27.83 10.52 8.11
C ARG A 132 -27.81 11.74 7.20
N ILE A 133 -28.90 11.97 6.49
CA ILE A 133 -29.06 13.13 5.60
C ILE A 133 -30.15 14.01 6.19
N LEU A 134 -29.78 15.09 6.87
CA LEU A 134 -30.69 16.10 7.42
C LEU A 134 -30.77 17.29 6.46
N GLY A 135 -31.97 17.63 5.98
CA GLY A 135 -32.18 18.77 5.08
C GLY A 135 -31.39 18.71 3.76
N GLY A 136 -30.97 17.51 3.33
CA GLY A 136 -30.17 17.32 2.11
C GLY A 136 -28.65 17.36 2.31
N LYS A 137 -28.15 17.63 3.53
CA LYS A 137 -26.72 17.57 3.88
C LYS A 137 -26.42 16.37 4.80
N PRO A 138 -25.23 15.77 4.73
CA PRO A 138 -24.80 14.79 5.72
C PRO A 138 -24.78 15.41 7.12
N ASP A 139 -25.23 14.66 8.11
CA ASP A 139 -25.13 15.01 9.52
C ASP A 139 -23.65 15.08 9.98
N ALA A 140 -23.36 15.92 10.97
CA ALA A 140 -21.98 16.16 11.43
C ALA A 140 -21.33 14.87 11.96
N ASP A 141 -22.09 14.07 12.73
CA ASP A 141 -21.62 12.81 13.28
C ASP A 141 -21.23 11.80 12.19
N SER A 142 -21.96 11.80 11.07
CA SER A 142 -21.65 10.93 9.92
C SER A 142 -20.35 11.34 9.24
N LEU A 143 -20.04 12.64 9.17
CA LEU A 143 -18.78 13.13 8.61
C LEU A 143 -17.60 12.73 9.51
N THR A 144 -17.72 12.99 10.81
CA THR A 144 -16.68 12.64 11.80
C THR A 144 -16.39 11.14 11.83
N ALA A 145 -17.41 10.29 11.69
CA ALA A 145 -17.22 8.84 11.66
C ALA A 145 -16.41 8.38 10.43
N VAL A 146 -16.64 8.97 9.27
CA VAL A 146 -15.88 8.67 8.04
C VAL A 146 -14.45 9.18 8.14
N ASP A 147 -14.25 10.39 8.63
CA ASP A 147 -12.91 10.95 8.82
C ASP A 147 -12.10 10.13 9.83
N ALA A 148 -12.72 9.69 10.93
CA ALA A 148 -12.10 8.82 11.90
C ALA A 148 -11.74 7.43 11.32
N ALA A 149 -12.59 6.86 10.46
CA ALA A 149 -12.30 5.61 9.77
C ALA A 149 -11.09 5.75 8.84
N LEU A 150 -11.06 6.79 8.00
CA LEU A 150 -9.94 7.05 7.09
C LEU A 150 -8.65 7.40 7.84
N ALA A 151 -8.74 8.09 8.98
CA ALA A 151 -7.60 8.37 9.84
C ALA A 151 -7.02 7.10 10.51
N ARG A 152 -7.85 6.06 10.69
CA ARG A 152 -7.41 4.72 11.14
C ARG A 152 -6.90 3.83 9.99
N GLU A 153 -6.64 4.41 8.81
CA GLU A 153 -6.20 3.69 7.61
C GLU A 153 -7.24 2.68 7.05
N GLU A 154 -8.52 2.80 7.44
CA GLU A 154 -9.58 1.87 7.02
C GLU A 154 -10.01 2.09 5.55
N CYS A 155 -10.63 1.07 4.96
CA CYS A 155 -11.26 1.16 3.64
C CYS A 155 -12.71 1.61 3.77
N VAL A 156 -13.09 2.70 3.09
CA VAL A 156 -14.45 3.22 3.11
C VAL A 156 -15.10 3.10 1.73
N ILE A 157 -16.27 2.47 1.64
CA ILE A 157 -17.07 2.30 0.42
C ILE A 157 -18.23 3.30 0.40
N VAL A 158 -18.36 4.04 -0.70
CA VAL A 158 -19.42 5.02 -0.94
C VAL A 158 -20.14 4.76 -2.26
N PHE A 159 -21.48 4.79 -2.21
CA PHE A 159 -22.33 4.88 -3.41
C PHE A 159 -22.85 6.32 -3.57
N PRO A 160 -22.26 7.14 -4.46
CA PRO A 160 -22.48 8.58 -4.49
C PRO A 160 -23.86 8.99 -5.00
N ALA A 161 -24.56 8.13 -5.75
CA ALA A 161 -25.91 8.40 -6.23
C ALA A 161 -26.97 8.31 -5.10
N GLY A 162 -26.73 7.50 -4.06
CA GLY A 162 -27.69 7.24 -2.98
C GLY A 162 -29.00 6.55 -3.41
N GLU A 163 -29.13 6.19 -4.69
CA GLU A 163 -30.25 5.51 -5.33
C GLU A 163 -29.72 4.54 -6.40
N VAL A 164 -30.54 3.59 -6.84
CA VAL A 164 -30.17 2.61 -7.88
C VAL A 164 -30.01 3.25 -9.28
N SER A 165 -29.05 2.78 -10.08
CA SER A 165 -28.80 3.28 -11.44
C SER A 165 -30.00 3.10 -12.37
N ARG A 166 -30.20 4.03 -13.32
CA ARG A 166 -31.35 4.04 -14.25
C ARG A 166 -30.92 3.69 -15.67
N LEU A 167 -31.83 3.13 -16.48
CA LEU A 167 -31.62 2.91 -17.91
C LEU A 167 -31.74 4.25 -18.65
N GLY A 168 -30.77 4.57 -19.49
CA GLY A 168 -30.85 5.67 -20.45
C GLY A 168 -30.42 5.22 -21.85
N LEU A 169 -30.49 6.13 -22.82
CA LEU A 169 -30.14 5.90 -24.23
C LEU A 169 -28.67 5.45 -24.44
N GLN A 170 -27.79 5.64 -23.44
CA GLN A 170 -26.38 5.25 -23.46
C GLN A 170 -26.07 4.07 -22.51
N GLY A 171 -27.08 3.31 -22.08
CA GLY A 171 -26.97 2.19 -21.14
C GLY A 171 -27.33 2.53 -19.69
N VAL A 172 -26.99 1.63 -18.76
CA VAL A 172 -27.27 1.77 -17.32
C VAL A 172 -26.26 2.73 -16.70
N ARG A 173 -26.73 3.87 -16.17
CA ARG A 173 -25.87 4.86 -15.50
C ARG A 173 -26.54 5.40 -14.25
N ASP A 174 -25.72 5.79 -13.29
CA ASP A 174 -26.18 6.51 -12.12
C ASP A 174 -26.80 7.86 -12.48
N GLY A 175 -27.74 8.29 -11.63
CA GLY A 175 -28.32 9.63 -11.65
C GLY A 175 -27.34 10.71 -11.17
N ARG A 176 -27.85 11.69 -10.41
CA ARG A 176 -27.03 12.79 -9.88
C ARG A 176 -26.19 12.31 -8.69
N TRP A 177 -24.87 12.35 -8.83
CA TRP A 177 -23.94 12.05 -7.73
C TRP A 177 -23.90 13.20 -6.71
N ARG A 178 -23.86 12.83 -5.43
CA ARG A 178 -23.62 13.74 -4.31
C ARG A 178 -22.12 14.00 -4.16
N LYS A 179 -21.76 15.20 -3.71
CA LYS A 179 -20.37 15.66 -3.59
C LYS A 179 -19.70 15.30 -2.26
N GLY A 180 -20.44 14.75 -1.29
CA GLY A 180 -19.94 14.55 0.09
C GLY A 180 -18.64 13.74 0.16
N PHE A 181 -18.49 12.72 -0.68
CA PHE A 181 -17.29 11.88 -0.71
C PHE A 181 -16.01 12.64 -1.13
N LEU A 182 -16.14 13.75 -1.88
CA LEU A 182 -15.00 14.58 -2.27
C LEU A 182 -14.38 15.29 -1.07
N HIS A 183 -15.17 15.61 -0.06
CA HIS A 183 -14.67 16.21 1.18
C HIS A 183 -13.76 15.21 1.91
N PHE A 184 -14.24 13.98 2.11
CA PHE A 184 -13.47 12.91 2.77
C PHE A 184 -12.16 12.61 2.06
N ALA A 185 -12.20 12.46 0.74
CA ALA A 185 -11.01 12.19 -0.07
C ALA A 185 -9.95 13.29 0.08
N LYS A 186 -10.35 14.57 0.05
CA LYS A 186 -9.43 15.71 0.17
C LYS A 186 -8.92 15.93 1.60
N ALA A 187 -9.81 15.81 2.59
CA ALA A 187 -9.46 16.05 3.99
C ALA A 187 -8.49 14.98 4.52
N SER A 188 -8.71 13.71 4.17
CA SER A 188 -7.84 12.60 4.57
C SER A 188 -6.66 12.37 3.61
N GLY A 189 -6.66 13.00 2.44
CA GLY A 189 -5.74 12.66 1.35
C GLY A 189 -5.87 11.20 0.87
N ALA A 190 -6.99 10.53 1.15
CA ALA A 190 -7.18 9.13 0.77
C ALA A 190 -7.32 8.99 -0.76
N PRO A 191 -6.63 8.02 -1.38
CA PRO A 191 -6.83 7.71 -2.78
C PRO A 191 -8.27 7.24 -3.02
N VAL A 192 -8.88 7.72 -4.10
CA VAL A 192 -10.22 7.31 -4.52
C VAL A 192 -10.08 6.14 -5.49
N LEU A 193 -10.71 5.00 -5.19
CA LEU A 193 -10.70 3.82 -6.05
C LEU A 193 -12.08 3.67 -6.73
N PRO A 194 -12.21 4.00 -8.02
CA PRO A 194 -13.48 3.86 -8.72
C PRO A 194 -13.77 2.39 -9.02
N VAL A 195 -14.98 1.94 -8.74
CA VAL A 195 -15.45 0.58 -9.03
C VAL A 195 -16.71 0.62 -9.88
N ARG A 196 -16.65 0.00 -11.06
CA ARG A 196 -17.81 -0.12 -11.94
C ARG A 196 -18.44 -1.49 -11.80
N ILE A 197 -19.66 -1.50 -11.30
CA ILE A 197 -20.53 -2.66 -11.18
C ILE A 197 -21.37 -2.75 -12.45
N GLY A 198 -21.13 -3.82 -13.21
CA GLY A 198 -21.86 -4.18 -14.41
C GLY A 198 -22.91 -5.24 -14.09
N ALA A 199 -24.17 -4.83 -14.03
CA ALA A 199 -25.31 -5.75 -13.96
C ALA A 199 -26.03 -5.79 -15.31
N ARG A 200 -26.26 -7.00 -15.85
CA ARG A 200 -27.21 -7.20 -16.96
C ARG A 200 -28.61 -7.25 -16.36
N ASN A 201 -29.28 -6.10 -16.30
CA ASN A 201 -30.62 -6.01 -15.73
C ASN A 201 -31.67 -6.55 -16.72
N SER A 202 -32.62 -7.34 -16.23
CA SER A 202 -33.82 -7.74 -16.99
C SER A 202 -34.76 -6.54 -17.17
N ALA A 203 -35.35 -6.37 -18.36
CA ALA A 203 -36.19 -5.23 -18.75
C ALA A 203 -37.40 -4.93 -17.80
N LEU A 204 -37.85 -5.93 -17.03
CA LEU A 204 -38.95 -5.83 -16.05
C LEU A 204 -38.63 -4.87 -14.87
N PHE A 205 -37.38 -4.74 -14.45
CA PHE A 205 -36.96 -3.83 -13.37
C PHE A 205 -37.14 -2.36 -13.74
N TYR A 206 -36.82 -2.01 -14.99
CA TYR A 206 -36.93 -0.65 -15.50
C TYR A 206 -38.39 -0.21 -15.67
N GLY A 207 -39.30 -1.15 -15.97
CA GLY A 207 -40.73 -0.88 -16.06
C GLY A 207 -41.36 -0.51 -14.71
N ALA A 208 -41.01 -1.20 -13.63
CA ALA A 208 -41.61 -0.97 -12.31
C ALA A 208 -41.08 0.30 -11.62
N SER A 209 -39.78 0.61 -11.76
CA SER A 209 -39.16 1.81 -11.21
C SER A 209 -39.58 3.11 -11.93
N ALA A 210 -40.10 3.00 -13.16
CA ALA A 210 -40.64 4.13 -13.93
C ALA A 210 -42.06 4.52 -13.51
N LEU A 211 -42.83 3.62 -12.88
CA LEU A 211 -44.24 3.87 -12.55
C LEU A 211 -44.50 4.39 -11.12
N PHE A 212 -43.80 3.94 -10.05
CA PHE A 212 -44.14 4.34 -8.67
C PHE A 212 -42.95 4.28 -7.66
N LYS A 213 -42.62 5.43 -7.03
CA LYS A 213 -41.46 5.59 -6.10
C LYS A 213 -41.50 4.78 -4.78
N PRO A 214 -42.63 4.58 -4.09
CA PRO A 214 -42.66 3.84 -2.81
C PRO A 214 -42.77 2.31 -2.97
N ALA A 215 -43.41 1.85 -4.05
CA ALA A 215 -43.56 0.42 -4.34
C ALA A 215 -42.21 -0.26 -4.65
N GLY A 216 -41.26 0.48 -5.23
CA GLY A 216 -39.91 0.00 -5.50
C GLY A 216 -39.19 -0.49 -4.22
N THR A 217 -39.29 0.24 -3.11
CA THR A 217 -38.65 -0.14 -1.83
C THR A 217 -39.26 -1.40 -1.21
N ALA A 218 -40.57 -1.60 -1.35
CA ALA A 218 -41.28 -2.78 -0.84
C ALA A 218 -41.05 -4.04 -1.70
N LEU A 219 -40.64 -3.86 -2.96
CA LEU A 219 -40.33 -4.94 -3.89
C LEU A 219 -38.83 -5.33 -3.90
N LEU A 220 -37.97 -4.58 -3.19
CA LEU A 220 -36.52 -4.85 -3.11
C LEU A 220 -36.18 -6.28 -2.64
N PRO A 221 -36.84 -6.86 -1.61
CA PRO A 221 -36.50 -8.21 -1.16
C PRO A 221 -36.90 -9.25 -2.22
N ARG A 222 -38.04 -9.07 -2.90
CA ARG A 222 -38.47 -9.97 -3.98
C ARG A 222 -37.49 -9.95 -5.14
N GLU A 223 -36.96 -8.78 -5.49
CA GLU A 223 -35.98 -8.65 -6.55
C GLU A 223 -34.62 -9.26 -6.19
N LEU A 224 -34.23 -9.17 -4.91
CA LEU A 224 -33.08 -9.87 -4.34
C LEU A 224 -33.17 -11.38 -4.60
N PHE A 225 -34.34 -11.98 -4.34
CA PHE A 225 -34.60 -13.41 -4.52
C PHE A 225 -34.90 -13.81 -5.98
N ALA A 226 -35.53 -12.95 -6.78
CA ALA A 226 -35.79 -13.18 -8.20
C ALA A 226 -34.52 -13.20 -9.05
N ARG A 227 -33.39 -12.73 -8.50
CA ARG A 227 -32.07 -12.70 -9.13
C ARG A 227 -31.15 -13.86 -8.68
N ARG A 228 -31.71 -14.91 -8.09
CA ARG A 228 -30.99 -16.18 -7.82
C ARG A 228 -30.29 -16.68 -9.08
N GLY A 229 -28.97 -16.91 -9.00
CA GLY A 229 -28.14 -17.36 -10.12
C GLY A 229 -27.58 -16.26 -11.04
N SER A 230 -27.79 -14.97 -10.72
CA SER A 230 -27.22 -13.87 -11.49
C SER A 230 -25.70 -13.71 -11.28
N ARG A 231 -25.00 -13.27 -12.34
CA ARG A 231 -23.56 -12.96 -12.30
C ARG A 231 -23.32 -11.45 -12.39
N ILE A 232 -22.68 -10.89 -11.37
CA ILE A 232 -22.30 -9.47 -11.30
C ILE A 232 -20.87 -9.32 -11.81
N ALA A 233 -20.64 -8.41 -12.76
CA ALA A 233 -19.28 -8.07 -13.19
C ALA A 233 -18.76 -6.89 -12.35
N LEU A 234 -17.75 -7.11 -11.52
CA LEU A 234 -17.05 -6.06 -10.79
C LEU A 234 -15.81 -5.65 -11.57
N ARG A 235 -15.72 -4.38 -11.93
CA ARG A 235 -14.55 -3.81 -12.61
C ARG A 235 -13.89 -2.78 -11.71
N ILE A 236 -12.62 -2.98 -11.40
CA ILE A 236 -11.88 -2.11 -10.46
C ILE A 236 -10.97 -1.20 -11.27
N GLY A 237 -11.16 0.12 -11.15
CA GLY A 237 -10.32 1.11 -11.81
C GLY A 237 -8.99 1.29 -11.09
N ARG A 238 -8.20 2.26 -11.56
CA ARG A 238 -6.97 2.65 -10.88
C ARG A 238 -7.26 3.72 -9.81
N PRO A 239 -6.58 3.70 -8.66
CA PRO A 239 -6.74 4.76 -7.67
C PRO A 239 -6.34 6.13 -8.23
N LEU A 240 -7.01 7.17 -7.75
CA LEU A 240 -6.76 8.55 -8.12
C LEU A 240 -6.69 9.43 -6.86
N THR A 241 -5.65 10.25 -6.78
CA THR A 241 -5.52 11.27 -5.74
C THR A 241 -6.17 12.55 -6.22
N LEU A 242 -7.02 13.15 -5.39
CA LEU A 242 -7.65 14.43 -5.69
C LEU A 242 -6.76 15.57 -5.17
N GLU A 243 -6.43 16.51 -6.05
CA GLU A 243 -5.65 17.68 -5.66
C GLU A 243 -6.48 18.58 -4.72
N ALA A 244 -5.82 19.17 -3.71
CA ALA A 244 -6.49 19.94 -2.67
C ALA A 244 -7.24 21.15 -3.25
N ASP A 245 -6.62 21.85 -4.20
CA ASP A 245 -7.11 23.04 -4.90
C ASP A 245 -8.07 22.74 -6.06
N GLN A 246 -8.22 21.49 -6.49
CA GLN A 246 -9.09 21.13 -7.62
C GLN A 246 -10.56 21.53 -7.37
N PRO A 247 -11.25 22.23 -8.29
CA PRO A 247 -12.66 22.58 -8.11
C PRO A 247 -13.57 21.34 -7.92
N PRO A 248 -14.54 21.36 -6.98
CA PRO A 248 -15.36 20.17 -6.68
C PRO A 248 -16.15 19.62 -7.88
N ALA A 249 -16.55 20.47 -8.83
CA ALA A 249 -17.21 20.02 -10.05
C ALA A 249 -16.27 19.20 -10.94
N ASN A 250 -15.01 19.64 -11.07
CA ASN A 250 -13.99 18.96 -11.86
C ASN A 250 -13.57 17.65 -11.20
N ALA A 251 -13.40 17.65 -9.87
CA ALA A 251 -13.11 16.44 -9.11
C ALA A 251 -14.25 15.40 -9.20
N LEU A 252 -15.51 15.84 -9.17
CA LEU A 252 -16.65 14.93 -9.38
C LEU A 252 -16.64 14.33 -10.78
N ALA A 253 -16.39 15.17 -11.80
CA ALA A 253 -16.34 14.75 -13.19
C ALA A 253 -15.20 13.79 -13.46
N SER A 254 -14.02 14.01 -12.87
CA SER A 254 -12.84 13.14 -13.04
C SER A 254 -13.09 11.76 -12.46
N VAL A 255 -13.61 11.65 -11.22
CA VAL A 255 -13.94 10.35 -10.59
C VAL A 255 -14.98 9.61 -11.42
N ARG A 256 -16.03 10.31 -11.87
CA ARG A 256 -17.11 9.73 -12.69
C ARG A 256 -16.58 9.26 -14.04
N GLN A 257 -15.76 10.06 -14.71
CA GLN A 257 -15.14 9.70 -15.98
C GLN A 257 -14.22 8.47 -15.82
N ALA A 258 -13.40 8.45 -14.76
CA ALA A 258 -12.56 7.32 -14.43
C ALA A 258 -13.39 6.04 -14.25
N LEU A 259 -14.48 6.07 -13.48
CA LEU A 259 -15.38 4.93 -13.27
C LEU A 259 -15.96 4.38 -14.57
N TYR A 260 -16.48 5.23 -15.45
CA TYR A 260 -17.09 4.77 -16.70
C TYR A 260 -16.06 4.40 -17.78
N ALA A 261 -14.80 4.82 -17.63
CA ALA A 261 -13.71 4.47 -18.54
C ALA A 261 -13.08 3.10 -18.24
N ILE A 262 -13.33 2.49 -17.08
CA ILE A 262 -12.75 1.19 -16.68
C ILE A 262 -13.00 0.12 -17.75
N GLY A 263 -11.93 -0.52 -18.21
CA GLY A 263 -11.97 -1.55 -19.24
C GLY A 263 -12.19 -1.01 -20.66
N SER A 264 -11.98 0.29 -20.89
CA SER A 264 -12.04 0.92 -22.21
C SER A 264 -10.69 1.52 -22.62
N ARG A 265 -10.51 1.81 -23.91
CA ARG A 265 -9.32 2.54 -24.41
C ARG A 265 -9.13 3.93 -23.80
N ARG A 266 -10.15 4.47 -23.12
CA ARG A 266 -10.14 5.78 -22.44
C ARG A 266 -9.72 5.69 -20.97
N GLU A 267 -9.43 4.49 -20.46
CA GLU A 267 -8.89 4.32 -19.11
C GLU A 267 -7.49 4.94 -19.07
N ALA A 268 -7.40 6.16 -18.52
CA ALA A 268 -6.15 6.87 -18.41
C ALA A 268 -5.21 6.17 -17.42
N ALA A 269 -3.91 6.31 -17.65
CA ALA A 269 -2.92 5.99 -16.62
C ALA A 269 -3.23 6.82 -15.36
N ALA A 270 -3.15 6.19 -14.19
CA ALA A 270 -3.36 6.89 -12.93
C ALA A 270 -2.28 7.97 -12.73
N LYS A 271 -2.69 9.11 -12.16
CA LYS A 271 -1.74 10.06 -11.57
C LYS A 271 -1.42 9.58 -10.15
N GLY A 272 -0.20 9.09 -9.95
CA GLY A 272 0.27 8.62 -8.65
C GLY A 272 0.83 7.19 -8.69
N PRO A 273 1.29 6.68 -7.53
CA PRO A 273 1.89 5.35 -7.46
C PRO A 273 0.86 4.25 -7.74
N GLU A 274 1.30 3.19 -8.41
CA GLU A 274 0.49 2.00 -8.62
C GLU A 274 0.21 1.29 -7.28
N PRO A 275 -0.96 0.67 -7.09
CA PRO A 275 -1.20 -0.25 -5.98
C PRO A 275 -0.11 -1.31 -5.91
N LEU A 276 0.39 -1.56 -4.70
CA LEU A 276 1.30 -2.68 -4.47
C LEU A 276 0.59 -3.99 -4.80
N VAL A 277 1.35 -4.96 -5.31
CA VAL A 277 0.83 -6.34 -5.42
C VAL A 277 0.40 -6.84 -4.04
N HIS A 278 -0.53 -7.80 -4.02
CA HIS A 278 -0.91 -8.44 -2.77
C HIS A 278 0.25 -9.24 -2.19
N ALA A 279 0.34 -9.26 -0.86
CA ALA A 279 1.31 -10.03 -0.10
C ALA A 279 1.25 -11.50 -0.52
N VAL A 280 2.44 -12.08 -0.66
CA VAL A 280 2.60 -13.49 -1.03
C VAL A 280 2.14 -14.38 0.13
N ASP A 281 1.57 -15.54 -0.21
CA ASP A 281 1.18 -16.54 0.80
C ASP A 281 2.40 -16.95 1.64
N ARG A 282 2.23 -16.89 2.97
CA ARG A 282 3.31 -17.18 3.94
C ARG A 282 3.91 -18.58 3.76
N ARG A 283 3.12 -19.58 3.32
CA ARG A 283 3.63 -20.93 3.06
C ARG A 283 4.63 -20.91 1.90
N LEU A 284 4.29 -20.21 0.81
CA LEU A 284 5.21 -20.05 -0.33
C LEU A 284 6.49 -19.32 0.05
N LEU A 285 6.41 -18.35 0.98
CA LEU A 285 7.59 -17.67 1.52
C LEU A 285 8.49 -18.62 2.30
N VAL A 286 7.92 -19.43 3.19
CA VAL A 286 8.66 -20.43 3.96
C VAL A 286 9.33 -21.46 3.05
N ASP A 287 8.60 -21.98 2.06
CA ASP A 287 9.13 -22.96 1.10
C ASP A 287 10.26 -22.38 0.24
N ALA A 288 10.15 -21.12 -0.17
CA ALA A 288 11.19 -20.43 -0.91
C ALA A 288 12.41 -20.11 -0.03
N LEU A 289 12.19 -19.70 1.23
CA LEU A 289 13.25 -19.40 2.18
C LEU A 289 14.05 -20.65 2.56
N ALA A 290 13.40 -21.81 2.67
CA ALA A 290 14.07 -23.08 2.97
C ALA A 290 15.14 -23.48 1.94
N LYS A 291 15.06 -22.92 0.72
CA LYS A 291 16.05 -23.13 -0.34
C LYS A 291 17.26 -22.19 -0.24
N LEU A 292 17.18 -21.14 0.57
CA LEU A 292 18.29 -20.22 0.80
C LEU A 292 19.16 -20.70 1.98
N PRO A 293 20.49 -20.72 1.82
CA PRO A 293 21.42 -20.99 2.92
C PRO A 293 21.13 -20.13 4.15
N LEU A 294 21.09 -20.78 5.32
CA LEU A 294 21.02 -20.11 6.61
C LEU A 294 22.43 -19.65 7.02
N LEU A 295 22.61 -18.35 7.23
CA LEU A 295 23.86 -17.78 7.72
C LEU A 295 23.93 -17.74 9.26
N GLY A 296 22.78 -17.73 9.93
CA GLY A 296 22.68 -17.82 11.39
C GLY A 296 21.38 -17.25 11.98
N SER A 297 21.27 -17.29 13.30
CA SER A 297 20.10 -16.82 14.07
C SER A 297 20.42 -15.70 15.07
N THR A 298 19.57 -14.66 15.17
CA THR A 298 19.76 -13.52 16.07
C THR A 298 19.40 -13.88 17.52
N PRO A 299 19.81 -13.06 18.53
CA PRO A 299 19.48 -13.33 19.93
C PRO A 299 17.97 -13.38 20.26
N ASP A 300 17.14 -12.73 19.45
CA ASP A 300 15.67 -12.74 19.55
C ASP A 300 15.02 -13.69 18.52
N GLY A 301 15.74 -14.70 18.04
CA GLY A 301 15.19 -15.81 17.26
C GLY A 301 14.96 -15.55 15.77
N LYS A 302 15.31 -14.36 15.24
CA LYS A 302 15.21 -14.11 13.79
C LYS A 302 16.29 -14.89 13.04
N ARG A 303 15.98 -15.35 11.83
CA ARG A 303 16.91 -16.12 10.98
C ARG A 303 17.45 -15.24 9.87
N ILE A 304 18.73 -15.41 9.54
CA ILE A 304 19.40 -14.67 8.48
C ILE A 304 19.76 -15.64 7.37
N HIS A 305 19.18 -15.45 6.19
CA HIS A 305 19.46 -16.25 5.01
C HIS A 305 20.14 -15.39 3.93
N ALA A 306 20.96 -15.99 3.07
CA ALA A 306 21.49 -15.28 1.92
C ALA A 306 21.76 -16.19 0.74
N GLY A 307 21.53 -15.67 -0.46
CA GLY A 307 21.87 -16.33 -1.71
C GLY A 307 21.08 -15.78 -2.89
N ARG A 308 21.31 -16.35 -4.07
CA ARG A 308 20.57 -15.99 -5.27
C ARG A 308 19.13 -16.50 -5.18
N LEU A 309 18.21 -15.69 -5.70
CA LEU A 309 16.81 -16.05 -5.86
C LEU A 309 16.44 -16.11 -7.34
N ASP A 310 15.67 -17.12 -7.72
CA ASP A 310 15.11 -17.20 -9.06
C ASP A 310 14.16 -16.02 -9.33
N THR A 311 14.06 -15.59 -10.58
CA THR A 311 13.25 -14.43 -10.98
C THR A 311 11.75 -14.62 -10.75
N ASP A 312 11.28 -15.86 -10.66
CA ASP A 312 9.89 -16.24 -10.34
C ASP A 312 9.70 -16.58 -8.85
N SER A 313 10.73 -16.42 -8.01
CA SER A 313 10.68 -16.74 -6.59
C SER A 313 9.59 -15.94 -5.87
N PRO A 314 8.68 -16.61 -5.12
CA PRO A 314 7.72 -15.94 -4.26
C PRO A 314 8.39 -15.03 -3.22
N LEU A 315 9.58 -15.42 -2.74
CA LEU A 315 10.36 -14.63 -1.79
C LEU A 315 10.90 -13.35 -2.43
N LEU A 316 11.39 -13.41 -3.67
CA LEU A 316 11.87 -12.23 -4.39
C LEU A 316 10.72 -11.26 -4.69
N ARG A 317 9.55 -11.78 -5.08
CA ARG A 317 8.34 -10.98 -5.28
C ARG A 317 7.95 -10.23 -4.00
N GLU A 318 8.01 -10.90 -2.85
CA GLU A 318 7.68 -10.28 -1.56
C GLU A 318 8.72 -9.25 -1.11
N ILE A 319 10.01 -9.51 -1.34
CA ILE A 319 11.09 -8.53 -1.16
C ILE A 319 10.81 -7.27 -1.98
N GLY A 320 10.46 -7.40 -3.26
CA GLY A 320 10.14 -6.27 -4.13
C GLY A 320 8.90 -5.48 -3.67
N ARG A 321 7.89 -6.17 -3.12
CA ARG A 321 6.69 -5.55 -2.55
C ARG A 321 7.02 -4.74 -1.30
N LEU A 322 7.79 -5.33 -0.38
CA LEU A 322 8.18 -4.71 0.89
C LEU A 322 9.20 -3.58 0.71
N ARG A 323 10.10 -3.69 -0.26
CA ARG A 323 10.99 -2.59 -0.70
C ARG A 323 10.16 -1.36 -1.06
N GLU A 324 9.28 -1.50 -2.05
CA GLU A 324 8.45 -0.39 -2.52
C GLU A 324 7.55 0.16 -1.39
N LEU A 325 6.96 -0.72 -0.57
CA LEU A 325 6.18 -0.30 0.60
C LEU A 325 7.00 0.58 1.56
N THR A 326 8.22 0.15 1.86
CA THR A 326 9.10 0.84 2.80
C THR A 326 9.60 2.16 2.23
N PHE A 327 10.02 2.16 0.96
CA PHE A 327 10.56 3.35 0.31
C PHE A 327 9.49 4.44 0.13
N ARG A 328 8.26 4.08 -0.26
CA ARG A 328 7.15 5.04 -0.32
C ARG A 328 6.85 5.70 1.02
N ALA A 329 6.94 4.94 2.12
CA ALA A 329 6.74 5.49 3.46
C ALA A 329 7.82 6.51 3.88
N ALA A 330 8.99 6.47 3.22
CA ALA A 330 10.07 7.43 3.41
C ALA A 330 10.07 8.57 2.37
N GLY A 331 9.04 8.66 1.50
CA GLY A 331 9.00 9.65 0.43
C GLY A 331 9.90 9.30 -0.76
N GLU A 332 10.26 8.03 -0.91
CA GLU A 332 11.13 7.48 -1.95
C GLU A 332 10.34 6.44 -2.78
N GLY A 333 11.03 5.59 -3.53
CA GLY A 333 10.40 4.48 -4.26
C GLY A 333 10.20 4.75 -5.74
N THR A 334 9.83 3.69 -6.46
CA THR A 334 9.69 3.73 -7.93
C THR A 334 8.29 4.16 -8.40
N GLY A 335 7.31 4.15 -7.50
CA GLY A 335 5.90 4.34 -7.81
C GLY A 335 5.25 3.15 -8.52
N ARG A 336 5.97 2.05 -8.75
CA ARG A 336 5.46 0.83 -9.42
C ARG A 336 4.92 -0.16 -8.39
N LYS A 337 4.12 -1.14 -8.81
CA LYS A 337 3.56 -2.16 -7.90
C LYS A 337 4.60 -3.04 -7.17
N LEU A 338 5.83 -3.07 -7.66
CA LEU A 338 6.99 -3.82 -7.14
C LEU A 338 8.27 -3.01 -7.39
N ASP A 339 9.18 -3.01 -6.44
CA ASP A 339 10.55 -2.53 -6.63
C ASP A 339 11.48 -3.71 -6.95
N LEU A 340 11.46 -4.12 -8.21
CA LEU A 340 12.38 -5.10 -8.80
C LEU A 340 12.95 -4.56 -10.12
N ASP A 341 14.16 -4.98 -10.43
CA ASP A 341 14.91 -4.64 -11.64
C ASP A 341 15.70 -5.85 -12.15
N ALA A 342 16.47 -5.67 -13.23
CA ALA A 342 17.24 -6.77 -13.82
C ALA A 342 18.32 -7.30 -12.86
N TYR A 343 18.93 -6.44 -12.05
CA TYR A 343 20.03 -6.77 -11.15
C TYR A 343 19.62 -7.84 -10.14
N ASP A 344 18.35 -7.84 -9.72
CA ASP A 344 17.82 -8.86 -8.79
C ASP A 344 18.00 -10.31 -9.29
N SER A 345 18.22 -10.53 -10.60
CA SER A 345 18.44 -11.86 -11.19
C SER A 345 19.87 -12.40 -11.09
N TRP A 346 20.86 -11.58 -10.73
CA TRP A 346 22.25 -12.02 -10.54
C TRP A 346 22.90 -11.54 -9.24
N TYR A 347 22.20 -10.69 -8.50
CA TYR A 347 22.56 -10.34 -7.14
C TYR A 347 22.03 -11.40 -6.18
N ASP A 348 22.76 -11.55 -5.09
CA ASP A 348 22.33 -12.32 -3.94
C ASP A 348 21.46 -11.43 -3.04
N HIS A 349 20.56 -12.05 -2.30
CA HIS A 349 19.64 -11.35 -1.40
C HIS A 349 19.85 -11.86 0.02
N LEU A 350 20.25 -10.95 0.91
CA LEU A 350 20.26 -11.18 2.34
C LEU A 350 18.85 -10.95 2.88
N VAL A 351 18.29 -11.94 3.57
CA VAL A 351 16.92 -11.91 4.09
C VAL A 351 16.94 -12.12 5.60
N LEU A 352 16.43 -11.15 6.35
CA LEU A 352 16.16 -11.28 7.78
C LEU A 352 14.71 -11.73 7.96
N TRP A 353 14.54 -12.96 8.44
CA TRP A 353 13.25 -13.64 8.59
C TRP A 353 12.83 -13.74 10.04
N ASP A 354 11.56 -13.44 10.31
CA ASP A 354 10.92 -13.68 11.59
C ASP A 354 10.14 -15.01 11.55
N PRO A 355 10.61 -16.06 12.25
CA PRO A 355 9.94 -17.36 12.23
C PRO A 355 8.62 -17.39 13.01
N GLU A 356 8.37 -16.45 13.93
CA GLU A 356 7.13 -16.41 14.71
C GLU A 356 6.00 -15.75 13.91
N ALA A 357 6.30 -14.61 13.28
CA ALA A 357 5.35 -13.88 12.44
C ALA A 357 5.17 -14.52 11.05
N LEU A 358 6.17 -15.31 10.61
CA LEU A 358 6.33 -15.79 9.23
C LEU A 358 6.41 -14.62 8.24
N GLU A 359 7.27 -13.65 8.56
CA GLU A 359 7.43 -12.40 7.81
C GLU A 359 8.90 -12.02 7.59
N ILE A 360 9.15 -11.25 6.54
CA ILE A 360 10.47 -10.66 6.27
C ILE A 360 10.58 -9.38 7.11
N ALA A 361 11.51 -9.37 8.06
CA ALA A 361 11.80 -8.20 8.89
C ALA A 361 12.63 -7.15 8.13
N GLY A 362 13.45 -7.59 7.18
CA GLY A 362 14.22 -6.71 6.29
C GLY A 362 15.04 -7.51 5.30
N ALA A 363 15.61 -6.83 4.32
CA ALA A 363 16.50 -7.46 3.34
C ALA A 363 17.55 -6.50 2.79
N TYR A 364 18.58 -7.07 2.17
CA TYR A 364 19.65 -6.36 1.49
C TYR A 364 19.96 -7.04 0.15
N ARG A 365 20.21 -6.24 -0.90
CA ARG A 365 20.73 -6.76 -2.17
C ARG A 365 22.25 -6.68 -2.17
N ILE A 366 22.92 -7.78 -2.54
CA ILE A 366 24.37 -7.95 -2.43
C ILE A 366 24.94 -8.47 -3.75
N ALA A 367 26.03 -7.87 -4.23
CA ALA A 367 26.78 -8.41 -5.37
C ALA A 367 28.28 -8.45 -5.08
N ASP A 368 28.87 -9.62 -5.32
CA ASP A 368 30.32 -9.81 -5.35
C ASP A 368 30.89 -9.14 -6.61
N GLY A 369 31.79 -8.18 -6.43
CA GLY A 369 32.30 -7.35 -7.52
C GLY A 369 33.23 -8.10 -8.47
N GLU A 370 34.00 -9.07 -8.00
CA GLU A 370 34.84 -9.90 -8.86
C GLU A 370 33.95 -10.72 -9.80
N ARG A 371 32.93 -11.38 -9.24
CA ARG A 371 31.96 -12.17 -9.99
C ARG A 371 31.19 -11.33 -11.01
N VAL A 372 30.62 -10.19 -10.58
CA VAL A 372 29.82 -9.34 -11.46
C VAL A 372 30.65 -8.77 -12.60
N LEU A 373 31.87 -8.29 -12.32
CA LEU A 373 32.74 -7.73 -13.34
C LEU A 373 33.15 -8.79 -14.36
N ALA A 374 33.46 -10.01 -13.92
CA ALA A 374 33.83 -11.12 -14.80
C ALA A 374 32.67 -11.59 -15.69
N GLU A 375 31.47 -11.72 -15.14
CA GLU A 375 30.30 -12.26 -15.86
C GLU A 375 29.61 -11.21 -16.75
N ARG A 376 29.57 -9.95 -16.33
CA ARG A 376 28.69 -8.91 -16.91
C ARG A 376 29.40 -7.60 -17.23
N GLY A 377 30.68 -7.48 -16.88
CA GLY A 377 31.40 -6.21 -16.98
C GLY A 377 30.84 -5.14 -16.05
N ARG A 378 31.24 -3.89 -16.29
CA ARG A 378 30.88 -2.74 -15.44
C ARG A 378 29.36 -2.51 -15.35
N GLU A 379 28.64 -2.73 -16.44
CA GLU A 379 27.18 -2.49 -16.48
C GLU A 379 26.38 -3.54 -15.67
N GLY A 380 27.05 -4.59 -15.16
CA GLY A 380 26.47 -5.52 -14.20
C GLY A 380 26.25 -4.93 -12.80
N PHE A 381 26.88 -3.79 -12.48
CA PHE A 381 26.70 -3.06 -11.23
C PHE A 381 25.47 -2.15 -11.30
N TYR A 382 24.64 -2.12 -10.25
CA TYR A 382 23.48 -1.24 -10.19
C TYR A 382 23.94 0.21 -10.05
N THR A 383 24.97 0.47 -9.24
CA THR A 383 25.57 1.80 -9.15
C THR A 383 26.08 2.32 -10.50
N ALA A 384 26.42 1.46 -11.48
CA ALA A 384 26.82 1.93 -12.82
C ALA A 384 25.66 2.61 -13.58
N SER A 385 24.39 2.31 -13.25
CA SER A 385 23.25 3.05 -13.80
C SER A 385 23.12 4.46 -13.23
N LEU A 386 23.71 4.73 -12.07
CA LEU A 386 23.65 6.02 -11.36
C LEU A 386 24.95 6.82 -11.50
N PHE A 387 26.09 6.15 -11.61
CA PHE A 387 27.42 6.73 -11.54
C PHE A 387 28.34 6.16 -12.63
N ARG A 388 29.24 7.00 -13.15
CA ARG A 388 30.28 6.58 -14.10
C ARG A 388 31.57 6.31 -13.37
N TYR A 389 32.01 5.05 -13.43
CA TYR A 389 33.30 4.62 -12.92
C TYR A 389 34.37 4.71 -14.03
N PRO A 390 35.49 5.41 -13.77
CA PRO A 390 36.66 5.39 -14.64
C PRO A 390 37.35 4.02 -14.54
N CYS A 391 38.11 3.64 -15.57
CA CYS A 391 38.66 2.29 -15.71
C CYS A 391 39.65 1.93 -14.59
N GLU A 392 40.31 2.93 -14.02
CA GLU A 392 41.29 2.82 -12.94
C GLU A 392 40.66 2.31 -11.63
N LEU A 393 39.34 2.45 -11.47
CA LEU A 393 38.62 1.94 -10.30
C LEU A 393 38.12 0.50 -10.47
N LEU A 394 38.22 -0.12 -11.66
CA LEU A 394 37.75 -1.48 -11.88
C LEU A 394 38.39 -2.51 -10.92
N PRO A 395 39.71 -2.47 -10.62
CA PRO A 395 40.30 -3.37 -9.63
C PRO A 395 39.72 -3.18 -8.23
N ARG A 396 39.35 -1.94 -7.87
CA ARG A 396 38.74 -1.62 -6.58
C ARG A 396 37.30 -2.12 -6.49
N LEU A 397 36.55 -2.02 -7.59
CA LEU A 397 35.21 -2.62 -7.71
C LEU A 397 35.27 -4.14 -7.64
N ALA A 398 36.27 -4.77 -8.26
CA ALA A 398 36.46 -6.23 -8.18
C ALA A 398 36.75 -6.71 -6.74
N GLN A 399 37.51 -5.93 -5.97
CA GLN A 399 37.70 -6.17 -4.52
C GLN A 399 36.53 -5.69 -3.66
N GLY A 400 35.45 -5.23 -4.29
CA GLY A 400 34.31 -4.64 -3.62
C GLY A 400 33.11 -5.58 -3.60
N MET A 401 32.20 -5.32 -2.67
CA MET A 401 30.87 -5.89 -2.65
C MET A 401 29.85 -4.76 -2.73
N GLU A 402 29.05 -4.78 -3.80
CA GLU A 402 27.98 -3.80 -3.97
C GLU A 402 26.81 -4.16 -3.06
N LEU A 403 26.36 -3.17 -2.29
CA LEU A 403 25.25 -3.24 -1.37
C LEU A 403 24.18 -2.24 -1.81
N GLY A 404 22.93 -2.67 -1.97
CA GLY A 404 21.86 -1.75 -2.31
C GLY A 404 20.47 -2.22 -1.90
N ARG A 405 19.47 -1.37 -2.16
CA ARG A 405 18.04 -1.66 -2.00
C ARG A 405 17.68 -2.26 -0.62
N SER A 406 18.38 -1.78 0.41
CA SER A 406 18.17 -2.22 1.79
C SER A 406 16.92 -1.63 2.37
N PHE A 407 16.15 -2.44 3.09
CA PHE A 407 14.97 -1.96 3.80
C PHE A 407 14.76 -2.74 5.10
N VAL A 408 14.08 -2.10 6.04
CA VAL A 408 13.47 -2.74 7.21
C VAL A 408 11.97 -2.57 7.06
N ALA A 409 11.24 -3.68 7.05
CA ALA A 409 9.79 -3.67 6.85
C ALA A 409 9.12 -2.79 7.91
N PRO A 410 8.02 -2.07 7.59
CA PRO A 410 7.40 -1.09 8.50
C PRO A 410 7.13 -1.63 9.91
N ALA A 411 6.64 -2.88 10.03
CA ALA A 411 6.36 -3.53 11.31
C ALA A 411 7.61 -3.73 12.20
N TYR A 412 8.80 -3.68 11.61
CA TYR A 412 10.09 -3.91 12.27
C TYR A 412 10.93 -2.63 12.39
N GLN A 413 10.42 -1.47 11.96
CA GLN A 413 11.12 -0.21 12.12
C GLN A 413 11.27 0.14 13.61
N GLY A 414 12.40 0.75 13.97
CA GLY A 414 12.74 1.02 15.38
C GLY A 414 13.22 -0.19 16.18
N THR A 415 13.17 -1.40 15.62
CA THR A 415 13.76 -2.61 16.23
C THR A 415 15.26 -2.74 15.90
N ARG A 416 15.88 -3.84 16.37
CA ARG A 416 17.27 -4.19 16.05
C ARG A 416 17.48 -4.76 14.64
N SER A 417 16.45 -4.79 13.80
CA SER A 417 16.50 -5.41 12.48
C SER A 417 17.61 -4.87 11.58
N LEU A 418 17.89 -3.55 11.63
CA LEU A 418 19.01 -2.98 10.88
C LEU A 418 20.37 -3.49 11.39
N ASP A 419 20.57 -3.57 12.70
CA ASP A 419 21.79 -4.16 13.30
C ASP A 419 21.94 -5.64 12.91
N TYR A 420 20.83 -6.39 12.83
CA TYR A 420 20.85 -7.79 12.40
C TYR A 420 21.15 -7.97 10.91
N LEU A 421 20.67 -7.08 10.04
CA LEU A 421 21.09 -7.07 8.64
C LEU A 421 22.62 -6.87 8.53
N TRP A 422 23.21 -6.04 9.38
CA TRP A 422 24.67 -5.88 9.42
C TRP A 422 25.42 -7.09 9.99
N LEU A 423 24.85 -7.81 10.96
CA LEU A 423 25.36 -9.15 11.35
C LEU A 423 25.32 -10.11 10.16
N GLY A 424 24.26 -10.05 9.36
CA GLY A 424 24.11 -10.85 8.14
C GLY A 424 25.12 -10.51 7.04
N ILE A 425 25.37 -9.22 6.79
CA ILE A 425 26.44 -8.77 5.87
C ILE A 425 27.79 -9.31 6.34
N GLY A 426 28.08 -9.20 7.64
CA GLY A 426 29.31 -9.73 8.20
C GLY A 426 29.41 -11.25 8.09
N ALA A 427 28.29 -11.96 8.23
CA ALA A 427 28.24 -13.40 8.03
C ALA A 427 28.46 -13.81 6.59
N TYR A 428 27.89 -13.06 5.65
CA TYR A 428 28.13 -13.24 4.24
C TYR A 428 29.62 -13.01 3.90
N LEU A 429 30.20 -11.89 4.35
CA LEU A 429 31.61 -11.54 4.11
C LEU A 429 32.63 -12.59 4.55
N ARG A 430 32.34 -13.39 5.58
CA ARG A 430 33.26 -14.44 6.03
C ARG A 430 33.49 -15.53 4.96
N ALA A 431 32.50 -15.76 4.09
CA ALA A 431 32.66 -16.66 2.95
C ALA A 431 33.36 -16.01 1.75
N HIS A 432 33.63 -14.68 1.80
CA HIS A 432 34.22 -13.89 0.73
C HIS A 432 35.47 -13.11 1.22
N PRO A 433 36.55 -13.80 1.62
CA PRO A 433 37.72 -13.16 2.25
C PRO A 433 38.50 -12.20 1.32
N GLY A 434 38.28 -12.27 0.00
CA GLY A 434 38.88 -11.35 -0.98
C GLY A 434 38.25 -9.96 -1.00
N VAL A 435 37.09 -9.77 -0.35
CA VAL A 435 36.39 -8.49 -0.32
C VAL A 435 37.08 -7.53 0.65
N ARG A 436 37.49 -6.37 0.14
CA ARG A 436 38.04 -5.25 0.92
C ARG A 436 37.05 -4.10 1.05
N TYR A 437 36.25 -3.83 0.04
CA TYR A 437 35.37 -2.66 0.03
C TYR A 437 33.90 -3.06 0.08
N LEU A 438 33.09 -2.31 0.83
CA LEU A 438 31.64 -2.30 0.62
C LEU A 438 31.28 -1.00 -0.07
N PHE A 439 30.46 -1.03 -1.10
CA PHE A 439 30.03 0.20 -1.79
C PHE A 439 28.58 0.13 -2.23
N GLY A 440 27.96 1.29 -2.43
CA GLY A 440 26.56 1.34 -2.85
C GLY A 440 25.94 2.72 -2.70
N PRO A 441 24.74 2.94 -3.25
CA PRO A 441 24.02 4.18 -3.02
C PRO A 441 23.37 4.16 -1.64
N VAL A 442 23.47 5.29 -0.94
CA VAL A 442 22.65 5.61 0.22
C VAL A 442 21.83 6.85 -0.07
N THR A 443 20.54 6.78 0.22
CA THR A 443 19.55 7.73 -0.30
C THR A 443 19.19 8.79 0.75
N ILE A 444 18.98 10.01 0.26
CA ILE A 444 18.39 11.14 0.97
C ILE A 444 17.05 11.45 0.28
N SER A 445 15.95 11.22 0.99
CA SER A 445 14.60 11.42 0.48
C SER A 445 14.36 12.82 -0.10
N ALA A 446 13.61 12.86 -1.21
CA ALA A 446 13.16 14.07 -1.87
C ALA A 446 12.04 14.80 -1.10
N GLU A 447 11.45 14.19 -0.06
CA GLU A 447 10.51 14.87 0.84
C GLU A 447 11.20 15.77 1.85
N LEU A 448 12.49 15.56 2.13
CA LEU A 448 13.24 16.48 2.98
C LEU A 448 13.27 17.88 2.35
N PRO A 449 13.13 18.95 3.16
CA PRO A 449 13.28 20.32 2.66
C PRO A 449 14.60 20.48 1.90
N ILE A 450 14.59 21.27 0.82
CA ILE A 450 15.78 21.45 -0.04
C ILE A 450 17.01 21.85 0.80
N ALA A 451 16.84 22.79 1.72
CA ALA A 451 17.91 23.23 2.63
C ALA A 451 18.48 22.08 3.50
N ALA A 452 17.65 21.12 3.92
CA ALA A 452 18.11 19.96 4.68
C ALA A 452 18.95 19.02 3.82
N ARG A 453 18.55 18.81 2.56
CA ARG A 453 19.33 18.02 1.59
C ARG A 453 20.68 18.66 1.30
N GLU A 454 20.71 19.98 1.08
CA GLU A 454 21.96 20.72 0.85
C GLU A 454 22.90 20.65 2.07
N GLN A 455 22.38 20.75 3.28
CA GLN A 455 23.17 20.59 4.52
C GLN A 455 23.80 19.19 4.61
N LEU A 456 23.02 18.14 4.32
CA LEU A 456 23.51 16.76 4.31
C LEU A 456 24.60 16.56 3.25
N VAL A 457 24.33 16.91 1.99
CA VAL A 457 25.28 16.73 0.89
C VAL A 457 26.57 17.51 1.16
N ALA A 458 26.49 18.78 1.56
CA ALA A 458 27.68 19.59 1.84
C ALA A 458 28.51 19.03 3.01
N TYR A 459 27.87 18.48 4.05
CA TYR A 459 28.59 17.93 5.20
C TYR A 459 29.35 16.67 4.81
N TYR A 460 28.65 15.72 4.16
CA TYR A 460 29.26 14.44 3.81
C TYR A 460 30.28 14.58 2.67
N ASP A 461 30.05 15.47 1.70
CA ASP A 461 31.05 15.79 0.67
C ASP A 461 32.32 16.41 1.27
N ARG A 462 32.19 17.31 2.25
CA ARG A 462 33.35 17.98 2.86
C ARG A 462 34.17 17.08 3.79
N TYR A 463 33.51 16.38 4.71
CA TYR A 463 34.21 15.64 5.78
C TYR A 463 34.44 14.17 5.46
N PHE A 464 33.71 13.63 4.49
CA PHE A 464 33.80 12.25 4.07
C PHE A 464 33.96 12.11 2.54
N GLY A 465 34.19 13.20 1.79
CA GLY A 465 34.38 13.12 0.34
C GLY A 465 35.57 12.26 -0.08
N GLY A 466 35.40 11.53 -1.18
CA GLY A 466 36.49 10.85 -1.89
C GLY A 466 37.46 11.83 -2.55
N HIS A 467 38.44 11.30 -3.31
CA HIS A 467 39.30 12.18 -4.10
C HIS A 467 38.48 12.75 -5.28
N ARG A 468 38.53 14.08 -5.47
CA ARG A 468 37.80 14.75 -6.54
C ARG A 468 38.14 14.11 -7.90
N GLY A 469 37.11 13.69 -8.63
CA GLY A 469 37.24 13.12 -9.97
C GLY A 469 37.25 11.58 -10.04
N GLU A 470 37.22 10.87 -8.90
CA GLU A 470 37.20 9.40 -8.88
C GLU A 470 35.92 8.81 -9.47
N VAL A 471 34.76 9.41 -9.24
CA VAL A 471 33.47 8.94 -9.76
C VAL A 471 32.59 10.16 -10.08
N VAL A 472 31.79 10.07 -11.14
CA VAL A 472 30.86 11.14 -11.53
C VAL A 472 29.43 10.60 -11.60
N ALA A 473 28.50 11.23 -10.89
CA ALA A 473 27.08 10.91 -11.01
C ALA A 473 26.55 11.23 -12.42
N ASN A 474 25.63 10.41 -12.93
CA ASN A 474 24.97 10.64 -14.21
C ASN A 474 24.16 11.94 -14.20
N ARG A 475 23.56 12.27 -13.05
CA ARG A 475 22.86 13.53 -12.76
C ARG A 475 23.39 14.13 -11.47
N PRO A 476 24.52 14.87 -11.50
CA PRO A 476 25.13 15.41 -10.29
C PRO A 476 24.18 16.30 -9.49
N PHE A 477 24.21 16.16 -8.16
CA PHE A 477 23.50 17.08 -7.27
C PHE A 477 24.01 18.52 -7.48
N ARG A 478 23.09 19.48 -7.47
CA ARG A 478 23.40 20.90 -7.62
C ARG A 478 22.79 21.68 -6.47
N PHE A 479 23.63 22.47 -5.80
CA PHE A 479 23.17 23.45 -4.83
C PHE A 479 22.44 24.59 -5.57
N LEU A 480 21.36 25.08 -4.98
CA LEU A 480 20.62 26.26 -5.47
C LEU A 480 21.37 27.55 -5.17
N ALA A 481 22.17 27.56 -4.10
CA ALA A 481 22.99 28.68 -3.67
C ALA A 481 24.41 28.19 -3.30
N ALA A 482 25.21 29.06 -2.66
CA ALA A 482 26.49 28.64 -2.10
C ALA A 482 26.29 27.46 -1.12
N PRO A 483 27.10 26.39 -1.21
CA PRO A 483 26.97 25.25 -0.30
C PRO A 483 27.08 25.68 1.16
N PRO A 484 26.30 25.08 2.08
CA PRO A 484 26.49 25.27 3.51
C PRO A 484 27.95 25.06 3.92
N ALA A 485 28.48 25.98 4.71
CA ALA A 485 29.87 25.96 5.15
C ALA A 485 29.95 26.01 6.67
N TRP A 486 31.01 25.41 7.22
CA TRP A 486 31.28 25.32 8.66
C TRP A 486 32.60 25.99 9.06
N GLY A 487 33.09 26.93 8.25
CA GLY A 487 34.37 27.60 8.51
C GLY A 487 35.52 26.61 8.64
N GLU A 488 36.25 26.67 9.75
CA GLU A 488 37.38 25.78 10.08
C GLU A 488 37.00 24.67 11.10
N LEU A 489 35.71 24.49 11.39
CA LEU A 489 35.26 23.49 12.37
C LEU A 489 35.71 22.07 11.99
N GLY A 490 36.05 21.28 13.00
CA GLY A 490 36.29 19.85 12.84
C GLY A 490 35.00 19.09 12.51
N ALA A 491 35.14 17.86 12.00
CA ALA A 491 34.01 17.03 11.57
C ALA A 491 32.96 16.81 12.68
N GLU A 492 33.39 16.61 13.93
CA GLU A 492 32.49 16.38 15.08
C GLU A 492 31.71 17.64 15.50
N GLU A 493 32.38 18.80 15.50
CA GLU A 493 31.75 20.09 15.79
C GLU A 493 30.77 20.49 14.69
N ALA A 494 31.18 20.36 13.43
CA ALA A 494 30.32 20.57 12.28
C ALA A 494 29.12 19.61 12.28
N PHE A 495 29.28 18.37 12.76
CA PHE A 495 28.16 17.44 12.89
C PHE A 495 27.11 17.91 13.91
N ARG A 496 27.56 18.49 15.04
CA ARG A 496 26.65 19.08 16.03
C ARG A 496 25.85 20.23 15.43
N VAL A 497 26.51 21.09 14.64
CA VAL A 497 25.85 22.18 13.89
C VAL A 497 24.88 21.62 12.85
N LEU A 498 25.27 20.62 12.06
CA LEU A 498 24.39 19.95 11.10
C LEU A 498 23.12 19.44 11.77
N LYS A 499 23.25 18.73 12.91
CA LYS A 499 22.09 18.20 13.64
C LYS A 499 21.18 19.31 14.15
N ALA A 500 21.73 20.41 14.64
CA ALA A 500 20.95 21.56 15.07
C ALA A 500 20.19 22.20 13.89
N ASN A 501 20.85 22.39 12.74
CA ASN A 501 20.25 22.94 11.53
C ASN A 501 19.12 22.05 10.99
N LEU A 502 19.35 20.73 10.92
CA LEU A 502 18.31 19.78 10.50
C LEU A 502 17.14 19.78 11.48
N GLY A 503 17.41 19.85 12.79
CA GLY A 503 16.39 19.96 13.83
C GLY A 503 15.53 21.22 13.69
N ALA A 504 16.13 22.36 13.37
CA ALA A 504 15.41 23.61 13.07
C ALA A 504 14.52 23.50 11.81
N LEU A 505 14.85 22.60 10.89
CA LEU A 505 14.04 22.26 9.71
C LEU A 505 13.03 21.13 9.96
N GLY A 506 12.92 20.63 11.20
CA GLY A 506 12.02 19.51 11.54
C GLY A 506 12.50 18.15 11.05
N THR A 507 13.78 18.01 10.70
CA THR A 507 14.37 16.80 10.11
C THR A 507 15.54 16.27 10.94
N ARG A 508 16.05 15.09 10.56
CA ARG A 508 17.16 14.42 11.24
C ARG A 508 18.11 13.82 10.21
N VAL A 509 19.35 13.58 10.62
CA VAL A 509 20.33 12.85 9.80
C VAL A 509 19.81 11.42 9.57
N PRO A 510 19.74 10.94 8.31
CA PRO A 510 19.33 9.56 8.04
C PRO A 510 20.23 8.54 8.74
N THR A 511 19.63 7.47 9.28
CA THR A 511 20.32 6.48 10.10
C THR A 511 21.50 5.83 9.38
N LEU A 512 21.33 5.46 8.11
CA LEU A 512 22.38 4.80 7.33
C LEU A 512 23.61 5.69 7.12
N TYR A 513 23.42 6.99 6.85
CA TYR A 513 24.51 7.94 6.71
C TYR A 513 25.37 8.01 7.98
N LYS A 514 24.73 8.01 9.15
CA LYS A 514 25.44 7.94 10.44
C LYS A 514 26.12 6.58 10.63
N GLN A 515 25.42 5.49 10.28
CA GLN A 515 25.91 4.13 10.49
C GLN A 515 27.19 3.83 9.69
N TYR A 516 27.24 4.25 8.42
CA TYR A 516 28.42 4.06 7.57
C TYR A 516 29.63 4.81 8.09
N THR A 517 29.46 6.09 8.46
CA THR A 517 30.60 6.90 8.92
C THR A 517 31.12 6.52 10.30
N GLU A 518 30.26 5.99 11.18
CA GLU A 518 30.66 5.50 12.51
C GLU A 518 31.28 4.10 12.48
N LEU A 519 31.18 3.37 11.36
CA LEU A 519 31.71 2.02 11.23
C LEU A 519 33.25 2.00 11.22
N CYS A 520 33.86 3.04 10.62
CA CYS A 520 35.28 3.09 10.35
C CYS A 520 36.01 4.19 11.13
N GLU A 521 37.33 4.06 11.16
CA GLU A 521 38.24 5.16 11.50
C GLU A 521 38.20 6.26 10.42
N PRO A 522 38.61 7.51 10.72
CA PRO A 522 38.54 8.64 9.79
C PRO A 522 39.14 8.34 8.41
N GLY A 523 38.34 8.50 7.34
CA GLY A 523 38.73 8.20 5.95
C GLY A 523 38.56 6.73 5.52
N GLY A 524 38.03 5.87 6.39
CA GLY A 524 37.63 4.50 6.05
C GLY A 524 36.20 4.40 5.49
N ALA A 525 35.36 5.40 5.72
CA ALA A 525 34.10 5.59 5.00
C ALA A 525 34.19 6.85 4.16
N ARG A 526 33.81 6.77 2.88
CA ARG A 526 33.91 7.87 1.90
C ARG A 526 32.65 7.98 1.06
N PHE A 527 32.29 9.20 0.67
CA PHE A 527 31.26 9.49 -0.32
C PHE A 527 31.93 9.94 -1.61
N LEU A 528 31.83 9.12 -2.66
CA LEU A 528 32.57 9.31 -3.91
C LEU A 528 31.86 10.30 -4.84
N ALA A 529 30.53 10.35 -4.79
CA ALA A 529 29.71 11.27 -5.58
C ALA A 529 28.30 11.39 -5.00
N PHE A 530 27.61 12.49 -5.32
CA PHE A 530 26.18 12.68 -5.05
C PHE A 530 25.42 12.95 -6.35
N GLY A 531 24.34 12.21 -6.58
CA GLY A 531 23.49 12.33 -7.76
C GLY A 531 22.01 12.38 -7.40
N VAL A 532 21.17 12.81 -8.34
CA VAL A 532 19.71 12.74 -8.23
C VAL A 532 19.21 11.57 -9.06
N ASP A 533 18.34 10.74 -8.49
CA ASP A 533 17.68 9.63 -9.17
C ASP A 533 16.17 9.90 -9.44
N PRO A 534 15.80 10.35 -10.65
CA PRO A 534 14.41 10.53 -11.05
C PRO A 534 13.59 9.24 -11.10
N ALA A 535 14.21 8.06 -11.25
CA ALA A 535 13.50 6.78 -11.22
C ALA A 535 13.12 6.35 -9.79
N PHE A 536 13.66 7.05 -8.79
CA PHE A 536 13.44 6.81 -7.38
C PHE A 536 12.96 8.09 -6.66
N ASN A 537 11.89 8.66 -7.21
CA ASN A 537 11.22 9.87 -6.73
C ASN A 537 12.11 11.12 -6.59
N ASN A 538 13.12 11.27 -7.46
CA ASN A 538 14.11 12.36 -7.41
C ASN A 538 14.89 12.43 -6.09
N ALA A 539 15.04 11.31 -5.39
CA ALA A 539 15.88 11.24 -4.21
C ALA A 539 17.35 11.50 -4.56
N VAL A 540 18.13 11.94 -3.59
CA VAL A 540 19.57 12.18 -3.76
C VAL A 540 20.32 10.94 -3.29
N ASP A 541 21.08 10.31 -4.18
CA ASP A 541 21.92 9.17 -3.85
C ASP A 541 23.37 9.62 -3.66
N GLY A 542 23.92 9.35 -2.47
CA GLY A 542 25.35 9.39 -2.21
C GLY A 542 25.97 8.02 -2.45
N LEU A 543 26.94 7.91 -3.35
CA LEU A 543 27.74 6.69 -3.50
C LEU A 543 28.71 6.59 -2.32
N VAL A 544 28.39 5.74 -1.35
CA VAL A 544 29.24 5.47 -0.20
C VAL A 544 30.16 4.29 -0.50
N GLU A 545 31.38 4.36 0.02
CA GLU A 545 32.36 3.28 0.04
C GLU A 545 32.96 3.14 1.45
N VAL A 546 33.11 1.91 1.90
CA VAL A 546 33.68 1.53 3.20
C VAL A 546 34.87 0.61 2.95
N ASP A 547 36.04 0.97 3.48
CA ASP A 547 37.22 0.11 3.52
C ASP A 547 37.16 -0.80 4.76
N LEU A 548 36.92 -2.09 4.53
CA LEU A 548 36.80 -3.09 5.58
C LEU A 548 38.07 -3.23 6.41
N SER A 549 39.25 -2.83 5.91
CA SER A 549 40.50 -2.82 6.70
C SER A 549 40.48 -1.77 7.81
N ARG A 550 39.68 -0.70 7.66
CA ARG A 550 39.61 0.45 8.56
C ARG A 550 38.39 0.45 9.49
N VAL A 551 37.66 -0.66 9.54
CA VAL A 551 36.55 -0.86 10.47
C VAL A 551 37.10 -0.84 11.90
N ARG A 552 36.47 -0.04 12.77
CA ARG A 552 36.90 0.12 14.17
C ARG A 552 36.92 -1.24 14.89
N PRO A 553 37.86 -1.51 15.81
CA PRO A 553 38.01 -2.83 16.43
C PRO A 553 36.71 -3.41 17.03
N ARG A 554 35.97 -2.62 17.83
CA ARG A 554 34.68 -3.05 18.41
C ARG A 554 33.62 -3.39 17.37
N LYS A 555 33.61 -2.68 16.23
CA LYS A 555 32.65 -2.93 15.14
C LYS A 555 33.07 -4.16 14.32
N ARG A 556 34.38 -4.33 14.11
CA ARG A 556 34.96 -5.52 13.47
C ARG A 556 34.60 -6.76 14.28
N GLU A 557 34.85 -6.76 15.59
CA GLU A 557 34.50 -7.89 16.47
C GLU A 557 33.00 -8.22 16.40
N ARG A 558 32.14 -7.19 16.45
CA ARG A 558 30.68 -7.38 16.39
C ARG A 558 30.18 -7.99 15.08
N TYR A 559 30.61 -7.44 13.94
CA TYR A 559 30.03 -7.79 12.64
C TYR A 559 30.87 -8.80 11.86
N LEU A 560 32.19 -8.64 11.87
CA LEU A 560 33.14 -9.45 11.10
C LEU A 560 33.85 -10.51 11.93
N GLY A 561 33.67 -10.49 13.26
CA GLY A 561 34.21 -11.49 14.16
C GLY A 561 33.61 -12.88 13.93
N PRO A 562 34.13 -13.90 14.62
CA PRO A 562 33.54 -15.23 14.61
C PRO A 562 32.08 -15.17 15.07
N VAL A 563 31.23 -15.97 14.44
CA VAL A 563 29.81 -16.12 14.76
C VAL A 563 29.67 -16.36 16.27
N PRO A 564 29.02 -15.48 17.06
CA PRO A 564 28.65 -15.80 18.43
C PRO A 564 27.94 -17.16 18.47
N ALA A 565 28.25 -18.05 19.42
CA ALA A 565 27.69 -19.41 19.46
C ALA A 565 26.14 -19.46 19.35
N ALA A 566 25.44 -18.39 19.75
CA ALA A 566 23.99 -18.22 19.57
C ALA A 566 23.51 -18.16 18.10
N LEU A 567 24.37 -17.74 17.17
CA LEU A 567 24.08 -17.70 15.72
C LEU A 567 24.44 -19.02 15.02
N ALA A 568 25.17 -19.94 15.66
CA ALA A 568 25.63 -21.21 15.08
C ALA A 568 24.65 -22.39 15.26
N ALA A 569 23.61 -22.23 16.08
CA ALA A 569 22.58 -23.25 16.28
C ALA A 569 21.59 -23.28 15.12
N GLY A 570 22.02 -23.82 13.98
CA GLY A 570 21.20 -24.05 12.78
C GLY A 570 21.37 -25.46 12.19
N GLU A 571 22.31 -26.26 12.68
CA GLU A 571 22.51 -27.66 12.28
C GLU A 571 22.21 -28.60 13.45
N ALA A 572 20.92 -28.79 13.76
CA ALA A 572 20.41 -29.98 14.46
C ALA A 572 18.88 -29.87 14.62
N ALA A 573 18.13 -30.39 13.64
CA ALA A 573 16.87 -31.10 13.80
C ALA A 573 16.43 -31.68 12.46
#